data_AF-A0A662CXZ8-F1
#
_entry.id   AF-A0A662CXZ8-F1
#
_cell.length_a   1.000
_cell.length_b   1.000
_cell.length_c   1.000
_cell.angle_alpha   90.00
_cell.angle_beta   90.00
_cell.angle_gamma   90.00
#
_symmetry.space_group_name_H-M   'P 1'
#
loop_
_entity.id
_entity.type
_entity.pdbx_description
1 polymer ?
#
loop_
_entity_poly.entity_id
_entity_poly.type
_entity_poly.pdbx_seq_one_letter_code
_entity_poly.pdbx_strand_id
1 'polypeptide(L)'
;MEPERWPFGNHYDVCFEYGYILPPGETEVPPKIKRAWADALKVRKIIENHTKSGRTAGETFEILKKEINKAGYIYVNRQIFNPKLDPQKTQVPLDMHAAGAGIYAPRIGPLGPDWQRAMELPPNHHFYFEYWVYVPMPEWGEGEYLSLQFHDGALATPEGVKYYFPPPLKIHLIQAK
;
A
#
# COMPACT_ATOMS: atom_id res chain seq x y z
N MET A 1 19.11 -32.97 -17.52
CA MET A 1 18.19 -32.93 -16.37
C MET A 1 17.35 -31.67 -16.56
N GLU A 2 16.05 -31.80 -16.83
CA GLU A 2 15.17 -30.65 -16.66
C GLU A 2 15.25 -30.23 -15.19
N PRO A 3 15.37 -28.93 -14.86
CA PRO A 3 15.32 -28.52 -13.47
C PRO A 3 13.99 -28.98 -12.89
N GLU A 4 14.04 -29.79 -11.83
CA GLU A 4 12.85 -30.20 -11.09
C GLU A 4 12.04 -28.94 -10.77
N ARG A 5 10.86 -28.85 -11.37
CA ARG A 5 9.93 -27.76 -11.15
C ARG A 5 9.61 -27.78 -9.66
N TRP A 6 10.07 -26.78 -8.92
CA TRP A 6 9.81 -26.63 -7.49
C TRP A 6 8.31 -26.92 -7.24
N PRO A 7 7.96 -27.94 -6.41
CA PRO A 7 6.60 -28.47 -6.34
C PRO A 7 5.61 -27.50 -5.67
N PHE A 8 6.14 -26.51 -4.96
CA PHE A 8 5.40 -25.35 -4.53
C PHE A 8 5.49 -24.31 -5.65
N GLY A 9 4.38 -23.73 -6.10
CA GLY A 9 4.47 -22.65 -7.09
C GLY A 9 5.46 -21.55 -6.65
N ASN A 10 6.02 -20.81 -7.58
CA ASN A 10 6.93 -19.71 -7.24
C ASN A 10 6.18 -18.67 -6.39
N HIS A 11 6.41 -18.68 -5.07
CA HIS A 11 5.96 -17.62 -4.18
C HIS A 11 7.01 -16.52 -4.22
N TYR A 12 6.62 -15.37 -4.76
CA TYR A 12 7.43 -14.18 -4.73
C TYR A 12 6.91 -13.31 -3.59
N ASP A 13 7.84 -12.79 -2.79
CA ASP A 13 7.52 -11.78 -1.81
C ASP A 13 8.34 -10.53 -2.12
N VAL A 14 7.72 -9.39 -1.85
CA VAL A 14 8.31 -8.07 -2.02
C VAL A 14 8.05 -7.36 -0.70
N CYS A 15 9.06 -6.69 -0.18
CA CYS A 15 8.98 -5.93 1.06
C CYS A 15 9.73 -4.62 0.86
N PHE A 16 9.14 -3.50 1.29
CA PHE A 16 9.74 -2.18 1.17
C PHE A 16 10.19 -1.73 2.56
N GLU A 17 11.38 -1.14 2.62
CA GLU A 17 11.93 -0.54 3.83
C GLU A 17 12.34 0.90 3.56
N TYR A 18 12.20 1.74 4.57
CA TYR A 18 12.39 3.19 4.43
C TYR A 18 13.59 3.66 5.21
N GLY A 19 14.58 4.22 4.53
CA GLY A 19 15.73 4.88 5.12
C GLY A 19 15.66 6.40 4.90
N TYR A 20 15.97 7.17 5.95
CA TYR A 20 16.23 8.60 5.83
C TYR A 20 17.72 8.85 6.09
N ILE A 21 18.39 9.46 5.12
CA ILE A 21 19.79 9.86 5.26
C ILE A 21 19.81 11.21 5.97
N LEU A 22 20.40 11.23 7.17
CA LEU A 22 20.55 12.44 7.98
C LEU A 22 21.66 13.31 7.39
N PRO A 23 21.37 14.56 7.00
CA PRO A 23 22.40 15.56 6.72
C PRO A 23 23.29 15.82 7.93
N PRO A 24 24.53 16.33 7.74
CA PRO A 24 25.40 16.69 8.85
C PRO A 24 24.74 17.64 9.85
N GLY A 25 24.72 17.24 11.13
CA GLY A 25 24.10 18.02 12.21
C GLY A 25 22.61 17.72 12.45
N GLU A 26 21.94 16.96 11.59
CA GLU A 26 20.58 16.49 11.84
C GLU A 26 20.57 15.19 12.65
N THR A 27 19.57 15.03 13.52
CA THR A 27 19.42 13.85 14.39
C THR A 27 18.08 13.15 14.24
N GLU A 28 17.15 13.72 13.48
CA GLU A 28 15.81 13.21 13.34
C GLU A 28 15.21 13.50 11.96
N VAL A 29 14.22 12.70 11.57
CA VAL A 29 13.45 12.94 10.34
C VAL A 29 12.70 14.29 10.43
N PRO A 30 12.68 15.10 9.36
CA PRO A 30 11.93 16.35 9.32
C PRO A 30 10.44 16.18 9.68
N PRO A 31 9.82 17.18 10.37
CA PRO A 31 8.43 17.08 10.82
C PRO A 31 7.43 16.72 9.72
N LYS A 32 7.62 17.24 8.50
CA LYS A 32 6.72 16.96 7.38
C LYS A 32 6.81 15.52 6.88
N ILE A 33 8.00 14.92 6.86
CA ILE A 33 8.20 13.51 6.51
C ILE A 33 7.63 12.62 7.63
N LYS A 34 7.79 13.00 8.91
CA LYS A 34 7.12 12.32 10.05
C LYS A 34 5.59 12.35 9.90
N ARG A 35 5.00 13.48 9.49
CA ARG A 35 3.56 13.56 9.16
C ARG A 35 3.18 12.60 8.04
N ALA A 36 3.97 12.57 6.96
CA ALA A 36 3.73 11.67 5.83
C ALA A 36 3.75 10.20 6.25
N TRP A 37 4.72 9.81 7.09
CA TRP A 37 4.79 8.48 7.68
C TRP A 37 3.56 8.16 8.53
N ALA A 38 3.14 9.10 9.38
CA ALA A 38 1.96 8.92 10.21
C ALA A 38 0.67 8.74 9.37
N ASP A 39 0.54 9.48 8.26
CA ASP A 39 -0.56 9.29 7.31
C ASP A 39 -0.51 7.91 6.65
N ALA A 40 0.67 7.45 6.23
CA ALA A 40 0.86 6.11 5.68
C ALA A 40 0.41 5.00 6.64
N LEU A 41 0.76 5.12 7.93
CA LEU A 41 0.37 4.14 8.95
C LEU A 41 -1.13 4.19 9.28
N LYS A 42 -1.76 5.38 9.25
CA LYS A 42 -3.22 5.51 9.41
C LYS A 42 -3.96 4.86 8.24
N VAL A 43 -3.50 5.10 7.00
CA VAL A 43 -4.05 4.46 5.80
C VAL A 43 -3.91 2.95 5.87
N ARG A 44 -2.73 2.43 6.25
CA ARG A 44 -2.53 1.00 6.52
C ARG A 44 -3.58 0.47 7.47
N LYS A 45 -3.81 1.16 8.59
CA LYS A 45 -4.76 0.69 9.60
C LYS A 45 -6.20 0.63 9.07
N ILE A 46 -6.60 1.58 8.22
CA ILE A 46 -7.88 1.53 7.51
C ILE A 46 -7.94 0.28 6.64
N ILE A 47 -6.90 0.02 5.83
CA ILE A 47 -6.87 -1.14 4.95
C ILE A 47 -6.93 -2.46 5.74
N GLU A 48 -6.16 -2.58 6.82
CA GLU A 48 -6.18 -3.74 7.73
C GLU A 48 -7.56 -4.00 8.31
N ASN A 49 -8.22 -2.95 8.83
CA ASN A 49 -9.52 -3.08 9.50
C ASN A 49 -10.66 -3.47 8.54
N HIS A 50 -10.48 -3.20 7.24
CA HIS A 50 -11.52 -3.35 6.24
C HIS A 50 -11.20 -4.37 5.15
N THR A 51 -10.10 -5.12 5.26
CA THR A 51 -9.71 -6.20 4.33
C THR A 51 -9.77 -7.55 5.04
N LYS A 52 -10.54 -8.48 4.48
CA LYS A 52 -10.73 -9.86 4.98
C LYS A 52 -11.30 -10.74 3.86
N SER A 53 -11.13 -12.05 3.97
CA SER A 53 -11.73 -13.01 3.02
C SER A 53 -13.26 -13.03 3.11
N GLY A 54 -13.93 -13.63 2.13
CA GLY A 54 -15.38 -13.80 2.10
C GLY A 54 -16.19 -12.61 1.57
N ARG A 55 -15.53 -11.61 0.99
CA ARG A 55 -16.15 -10.54 0.17
C ARG A 55 -15.50 -10.53 -1.21
N THR A 56 -16.19 -9.98 -2.18
CA THR A 56 -15.54 -9.68 -3.47
C THR A 56 -14.44 -8.64 -3.29
N ALA A 57 -13.45 -8.71 -4.16
CA ALA A 57 -12.37 -7.72 -4.17
C ALA A 57 -12.92 -6.31 -4.50
N GLY A 58 -13.95 -6.21 -5.35
CA GLY A 58 -14.66 -4.98 -5.67
C GLY A 58 -15.39 -4.37 -4.47
N GLU A 59 -16.17 -5.17 -3.73
CA GLU A 59 -16.83 -4.67 -2.49
C GLU A 59 -15.81 -4.17 -1.47
N THR A 60 -14.72 -4.93 -1.29
CA THR A 60 -13.62 -4.52 -0.40
C THR A 60 -13.03 -3.19 -0.86
N PHE A 61 -12.80 -3.03 -2.16
CA PHE A 61 -12.25 -1.81 -2.74
C PHE A 61 -13.17 -0.59 -2.54
N GLU A 62 -14.48 -0.73 -2.77
CA GLU A 62 -15.45 0.37 -2.53
C GLU A 62 -15.49 0.80 -1.06
N ILE A 63 -15.46 -0.16 -0.13
CA ILE A 63 -15.41 0.12 1.31
C ILE A 63 -14.14 0.91 1.66
N LEU A 64 -12.99 0.50 1.14
CA LEU A 64 -11.72 1.17 1.40
C LEU A 64 -11.72 2.61 0.89
N LYS A 65 -12.19 2.85 -0.34
CA LYS A 65 -12.31 4.22 -0.88
C LYS A 65 -13.16 5.11 0.03
N LYS A 66 -14.28 4.60 0.52
CA LYS A 66 -15.18 5.33 1.43
C LYS A 66 -14.49 5.66 2.75
N GLU A 67 -13.84 4.69 3.38
CA GLU A 67 -13.21 4.89 4.70
C GLU A 67 -11.95 5.76 4.62
N ILE A 68 -11.18 5.68 3.53
CA ILE A 68 -10.07 6.60 3.24
C ILE A 68 -10.57 8.04 3.14
N ASN A 69 -11.62 8.29 2.35
CA ASN A 69 -12.19 9.63 2.21
C ASN A 69 -12.76 10.15 3.54
N LYS A 70 -13.43 9.28 4.30
CA LYS A 70 -13.97 9.60 5.63
C LYS A 70 -12.88 9.92 6.66
N ALA A 71 -11.69 9.35 6.51
CA ALA A 71 -10.53 9.67 7.36
C ALA A 71 -9.86 11.02 7.00
N GLY A 72 -10.38 11.75 6.01
CA GLY A 72 -9.86 13.07 5.60
C GLY A 72 -8.82 13.03 4.49
N TYR A 73 -8.54 11.84 3.95
CA TYR A 73 -7.67 11.65 2.78
C TYR A 73 -8.47 11.75 1.48
N ILE A 74 -7.78 11.75 0.34
CA ILE A 74 -8.43 11.67 -0.97
C ILE A 74 -8.02 10.37 -1.64
N TYR A 75 -8.95 9.44 -1.82
CA TYR A 75 -8.70 8.33 -2.72
C TYR A 75 -8.49 8.85 -4.15
N VAL A 76 -7.42 8.39 -4.80
CA VAL A 76 -7.14 8.72 -6.20
C VAL A 76 -6.95 7.46 -7.04
N ASN A 77 -7.44 7.54 -8.28
CA ASN A 77 -7.35 6.45 -9.23
C ASN A 77 -5.97 6.46 -9.92
N ARG A 78 -5.48 5.28 -10.35
CA ARG A 78 -4.31 5.08 -11.24
C ARG A 78 -2.90 5.39 -10.72
N GLN A 79 -2.64 5.35 -9.41
CA GLN A 79 -1.25 5.46 -8.87
C GLN A 79 -0.48 6.69 -9.40
N ILE A 80 -1.19 7.82 -9.58
CA ILE A 80 -0.62 9.08 -10.06
C ILE A 80 -1.09 10.21 -9.15
N PHE A 81 -0.16 11.04 -8.68
CA PHE A 81 -0.49 12.24 -7.93
C PHE A 81 -1.21 13.25 -8.82
N ASN A 82 -2.30 13.83 -8.30
CA ASN A 82 -3.05 14.85 -9.00
C ASN A 82 -2.86 16.22 -8.33
N PRO A 83 -2.03 17.12 -8.88
CA PRO A 83 -1.75 18.42 -8.27
C PRO A 83 -2.97 19.37 -8.25
N LYS A 84 -4.06 19.04 -8.93
CA LYS A 84 -5.30 19.84 -8.95
C LYS A 84 -6.23 19.56 -7.78
N LEU A 85 -5.96 18.52 -6.98
CA LEU A 85 -6.72 18.22 -5.78
C LEU A 85 -6.24 19.09 -4.61
N ASP A 86 -6.93 19.02 -3.47
CA ASP A 86 -6.60 19.77 -2.27
C ASP A 86 -5.12 19.59 -1.87
N PRO A 87 -4.29 20.65 -1.91
CA PRO A 87 -2.85 20.58 -1.65
C PRO A 87 -2.51 20.38 -0.17
N GLN A 88 -3.50 20.25 0.72
CA GLN A 88 -3.27 19.93 2.13
C GLN A 88 -3.57 18.47 2.46
N LYS A 89 -4.27 17.76 1.57
CA LYS A 89 -4.74 16.39 1.78
C LYS A 89 -3.84 15.38 1.09
N THR A 90 -3.49 14.36 1.85
CA THR A 90 -2.78 13.18 1.34
C THR A 90 -3.68 12.42 0.37
N GLN A 91 -3.13 12.09 -0.80
CA GLN A 91 -3.82 11.30 -1.81
C GLN A 91 -3.42 9.83 -1.68
N VAL A 92 -4.38 8.94 -1.85
CA VAL A 92 -4.23 7.50 -1.55
C VAL A 92 -4.71 6.66 -2.73
N PRO A 93 -3.81 6.23 -3.62
CA PRO A 93 -4.04 5.12 -4.53
C PRO A 93 -3.92 3.76 -3.82
N LEU A 94 -4.70 2.79 -4.31
CA LEU A 94 -4.68 1.39 -3.88
C LEU A 94 -4.58 0.49 -5.10
N ASP A 95 -3.85 -0.63 -5.00
CA ASP A 95 -3.89 -1.67 -6.02
C ASP A 95 -3.50 -3.06 -5.50
N MET A 96 -4.15 -3.53 -4.44
CA MET A 96 -3.84 -4.83 -3.88
C MET A 96 -4.28 -5.95 -4.83
N HIS A 97 -3.42 -6.95 -5.03
CA HIS A 97 -3.68 -8.05 -5.96
C HIS A 97 -3.06 -9.37 -5.49
N ALA A 98 -3.60 -10.48 -5.99
CA ALA A 98 -3.09 -11.81 -5.66
C ALA A 98 -1.57 -11.96 -5.85
N ALA A 99 -0.93 -12.67 -4.93
CA ALA A 99 0.48 -13.03 -4.98
C ALA A 99 0.70 -14.37 -5.69
N GLY A 100 1.91 -14.59 -6.23
CA GLY A 100 2.29 -15.82 -6.93
C GLY A 100 2.19 -15.74 -8.47
N ALA A 101 2.07 -16.89 -9.12
CA ALA A 101 2.23 -17.03 -10.57
C ALA A 101 0.99 -16.53 -11.38
N GLY A 102 0.87 -15.21 -11.51
CA GLY A 102 0.58 -14.61 -12.82
C GLY A 102 -0.85 -14.26 -13.21
N ILE A 103 -1.81 -14.15 -12.28
CA ILE A 103 -3.17 -13.71 -12.64
C ILE A 103 -3.61 -12.41 -11.93
N TYR A 104 -2.86 -11.94 -10.92
CA TYR A 104 -3.18 -10.72 -10.13
C TYR A 104 -4.64 -10.65 -9.65
N ALA A 105 -5.33 -11.78 -9.57
CA ALA A 105 -6.75 -11.88 -9.27
C ALA A 105 -6.98 -12.80 -8.07
N PRO A 106 -7.92 -12.48 -7.16
CA PRO A 106 -8.72 -11.25 -7.11
C PRO A 106 -7.88 -9.97 -6.96
N ARG A 107 -8.41 -8.84 -7.45
CA ARG A 107 -7.76 -7.52 -7.39
C ARG A 107 -8.63 -6.50 -6.66
N ILE A 108 -8.13 -5.97 -5.55
CA ILE A 108 -8.73 -4.89 -4.78
C ILE A 108 -8.09 -3.58 -5.26
N GLY A 109 -8.48 -3.15 -6.45
CA GLY A 109 -7.86 -2.01 -7.10
C GLY A 109 -8.54 -1.63 -8.41
N PRO A 110 -8.17 -0.47 -8.97
CA PRO A 110 -8.77 0.03 -10.20
C PRO A 110 -8.16 -0.59 -11.45
N LEU A 111 -6.99 -1.24 -11.33
CA LEU A 111 -6.31 -1.83 -12.47
C LEU A 111 -6.94 -3.18 -12.85
N GLY A 112 -6.69 -3.65 -14.06
CA GLY A 112 -7.22 -4.92 -14.55
C GLY A 112 -8.73 -4.95 -14.87
N PRO A 113 -9.19 -6.05 -15.48
CA PRO A 113 -10.57 -6.22 -15.93
C PRO A 113 -11.55 -6.46 -14.77
N ASP A 114 -12.82 -6.13 -14.98
CA ASP A 114 -13.88 -6.20 -13.94
C ASP A 114 -14.02 -7.58 -13.28
N TRP A 115 -13.75 -8.66 -14.02
CA TRP A 115 -13.85 -10.01 -13.47
C TRP A 115 -12.88 -10.23 -12.30
N GLN A 116 -11.72 -9.56 -12.26
CA GLN A 116 -10.79 -9.66 -11.12
C GLN A 116 -11.37 -9.04 -9.84
N ARG A 117 -12.16 -7.97 -9.99
CA ARG A 117 -12.90 -7.33 -8.88
C ARG A 117 -14.13 -8.14 -8.47
N ALA A 118 -14.76 -8.83 -9.42
CA ALA A 118 -15.94 -9.65 -9.17
C ALA A 118 -15.64 -10.96 -8.40
N MET A 119 -14.37 -11.40 -8.36
CA MET A 119 -13.98 -12.58 -7.61
C MET A 119 -14.03 -12.33 -6.10
N GLU A 120 -14.54 -13.32 -5.36
CA GLU A 120 -14.41 -13.40 -3.91
C GLU A 120 -12.95 -13.56 -3.50
N LEU A 121 -12.55 -12.88 -2.42
CA LEU A 121 -11.30 -13.16 -1.72
C LEU A 121 -11.45 -14.50 -0.98
N PRO A 122 -10.81 -15.59 -1.46
CA PRO A 122 -10.95 -16.89 -0.81
C PRO A 122 -10.40 -16.87 0.63
N PRO A 123 -10.78 -17.83 1.49
CA PRO A 123 -10.14 -18.00 2.79
C PRO A 123 -8.61 -18.11 2.64
N ASN A 124 -7.87 -17.37 3.47
CA ASN A 124 -6.41 -17.27 3.40
C ASN A 124 -5.91 -16.79 2.03
N HIS A 125 -6.60 -15.83 1.42
CA HIS A 125 -6.18 -15.28 0.13
C HIS A 125 -4.81 -14.62 0.24
N HIS A 126 -3.82 -15.18 -0.47
CA HIS A 126 -2.47 -14.64 -0.56
C HIS A 126 -2.45 -13.46 -1.53
N PHE A 127 -2.05 -12.28 -1.06
CA PHE A 127 -2.06 -11.05 -1.84
C PHE A 127 -0.91 -10.12 -1.44
N TYR A 128 -0.62 -9.16 -2.30
CA TYR A 128 0.25 -8.05 -1.96
C TYR A 128 -0.58 -6.89 -1.42
N PHE A 129 -0.25 -6.46 -0.20
CA PHE A 129 -0.80 -5.31 0.47
C PHE A 129 -0.22 -4.04 -0.16
N GLU A 130 -0.70 -3.70 -1.35
CA GLU A 130 -0.17 -2.62 -2.17
C GLU A 130 -1.00 -1.32 -2.08
N TYR A 131 -0.36 -0.26 -1.58
CA TYR A 131 -0.93 1.08 -1.54
C TYR A 131 0.15 2.17 -1.56
N TRP A 132 -0.27 3.41 -1.82
CA TRP A 132 0.61 4.57 -1.78
C TRP A 132 -0.01 5.65 -0.90
N VAL A 133 0.85 6.54 -0.41
CA VAL A 133 0.45 7.87 0.02
C VAL A 133 1.26 8.92 -0.74
N TYR A 134 0.55 9.87 -1.35
CA TYR A 134 1.14 11.05 -1.95
C TYR A 134 0.81 12.25 -1.09
N VAL A 135 1.83 12.75 -0.39
CA VAL A 135 1.70 13.84 0.57
C VAL A 135 2.17 15.12 -0.10
N PRO A 136 1.30 16.11 -0.31
CA PRO A 136 1.72 17.36 -0.93
C PRO A 136 2.86 18.06 -0.18
N MET A 137 3.84 18.53 -0.93
CA MET A 137 5.04 19.24 -0.47
C MET A 137 5.16 20.60 -1.17
N PRO A 138 4.21 21.53 -0.96
CA PRO A 138 4.27 22.87 -1.58
C PRO A 138 5.55 23.65 -1.27
N GLU A 139 6.23 23.34 -0.15
CA GLU A 139 7.54 23.89 0.21
C GLU A 139 8.68 23.47 -0.72
N TRP A 140 8.51 22.38 -1.49
CA TRP A 140 9.48 21.91 -2.48
C TRP A 140 9.22 22.50 -3.87
N GLY A 141 8.02 23.05 -4.11
CA GLY A 141 7.60 23.63 -5.38
C GLY A 141 6.11 23.42 -5.66
N GLU A 142 5.60 24.09 -6.70
CA GLU A 142 4.22 23.88 -7.15
C GLU A 142 4.06 22.46 -7.70
N GLY A 143 3.09 21.71 -7.16
CA GLY A 143 2.81 20.35 -7.60
C GLY A 143 3.77 19.28 -7.06
N GLU A 144 4.73 19.65 -6.21
CA GLU A 144 5.65 18.72 -5.58
C GLU A 144 4.97 17.91 -4.45
N TYR A 145 5.43 16.68 -4.27
CA TYR A 145 4.87 15.74 -3.29
C TYR A 145 5.90 14.69 -2.87
N LEU A 146 5.72 14.14 -1.68
CA LEU A 146 6.42 12.94 -1.24
C LEU A 146 5.56 11.72 -1.54
N SER A 147 6.16 10.72 -2.16
CA SER A 147 5.55 9.42 -2.42
C SER A 147 6.11 8.38 -1.45
N LEU A 148 5.23 7.67 -0.76
CA LEU A 148 5.57 6.45 -0.03
C LEU A 148 4.72 5.30 -0.61
N GLN A 149 5.38 4.26 -1.12
CA GLN A 149 4.77 3.03 -1.63
C GLN A 149 4.94 1.88 -0.65
N PHE A 150 3.89 1.10 -0.45
CA PHE A 150 3.93 -0.11 0.35
C PHE A 150 3.46 -1.25 -0.51
N HIS A 151 4.13 -2.39 -0.37
CA HIS A 151 3.84 -3.59 -1.12
C HIS A 151 4.32 -4.76 -0.28
N ASP A 152 3.52 -5.19 0.70
CA ASP A 152 3.90 -6.25 1.65
C ASP A 152 3.19 -7.56 1.31
N GLY A 153 3.88 -8.69 1.42
CA GLY A 153 3.23 -10.00 1.35
C GLY A 153 2.27 -10.25 2.52
N ALA A 154 1.01 -10.55 2.20
CA ALA A 154 -0.04 -10.73 3.20
C ALA A 154 -1.09 -11.80 2.83
N LEU A 155 -1.89 -12.15 3.83
CA LEU A 155 -3.05 -13.05 3.79
C LEU A 155 -4.29 -12.28 4.22
N ALA A 156 -5.36 -12.38 3.44
CA ALA A 156 -6.69 -12.01 3.91
C ALA A 156 -7.35 -13.25 4.52
N THR A 157 -7.55 -13.22 5.84
CA THR A 157 -8.23 -14.26 6.62
C THR A 157 -9.64 -13.79 6.99
N PRO A 158 -10.54 -14.66 7.49
CA PRO A 158 -11.85 -14.23 7.98
C PRO A 158 -11.75 -13.19 9.12
N GLU A 159 -10.69 -13.27 9.92
CA GLU A 159 -10.42 -12.37 11.06
C GLU A 159 -9.73 -11.07 10.65
N GLY A 160 -9.24 -10.95 9.41
CA GLY A 160 -8.56 -9.78 8.89
C GLY A 160 -7.22 -10.10 8.21
N VAL A 161 -6.36 -9.09 8.10
CA VAL A 161 -5.05 -9.22 7.44
C VAL A 161 -4.02 -9.86 8.36
N LYS A 162 -3.20 -10.77 7.82
CA LYS A 162 -1.98 -11.31 8.44
C LYS A 162 -0.82 -11.12 7.47
N TYR A 163 0.35 -10.74 7.95
CA TYR A 163 1.54 -10.54 7.11
C TYR A 163 2.45 -11.76 7.16
N TYR A 164 3.19 -12.06 6.08
CA TYR A 164 4.24 -13.09 6.12
C TYR A 164 5.43 -12.63 6.95
N PHE A 165 5.81 -11.36 6.78
CA PHE A 165 6.86 -10.70 7.55
C PHE A 165 6.31 -9.42 8.18
N PRO A 166 6.89 -8.94 9.29
CA PRO A 166 6.49 -7.66 9.87
C PRO A 166 6.59 -6.54 8.82
N PRO A 167 5.52 -5.76 8.59
CA PRO A 167 5.57 -4.65 7.65
C PRO A 167 6.46 -3.50 8.18
N PRO A 168 6.90 -2.57 7.33
CA PRO A 168 7.67 -1.42 7.77
C PRO A 168 6.82 -0.51 8.67
N LEU A 169 7.23 -0.37 9.94
CA LEU A 169 6.55 0.46 10.94
C LEU A 169 7.34 1.72 11.34
N LYS A 170 8.57 1.84 10.87
CA LYS A 170 9.45 2.98 11.14
C LYS A 170 10.27 3.36 9.92
N ILE A 171 10.77 4.59 9.92
CA ILE A 171 11.84 5.04 9.04
C ILE A 171 13.17 4.78 9.76
N HIS A 172 14.08 4.07 9.11
CA HIS A 172 15.44 3.85 9.61
C HIS A 172 16.28 5.10 9.39
N LEU A 173 17.03 5.53 10.41
CA LEU A 173 17.95 6.65 10.30
C LEU A 173 19.31 6.16 9.81
N ILE A 174 19.83 6.79 8.75
CA ILE A 174 21.13 6.48 8.16
C ILE A 174 22.00 7.73 8.31
N GLN A 175 23.12 7.60 9.01
CA GLN A 175 24.08 8.70 9.14
C GLN A 175 24.84 8.86 7.83
N ALA A 176 24.88 10.07 7.27
CA ALA A 176 25.81 10.38 6.19
C ALA A 176 27.25 10.26 6.72
N LYS A 177 28.12 9.59 5.94
CA LYS A 177 29.55 9.54 6.24
C LYS A 177 30.24 10.83 5.82
#